data_AF-A6NU96-F1
#
_entry.id   AF-A6NU96-F1
#
_cell.length_a   1.000
_cell.length_b   1.000
_cell.length_c   1.000
_cell.angle_alpha   90.00
_cell.angle_beta   90.00
_cell.angle_gamma   90.00
#
_symmetry.space_group_name_H-M   'P 1'
#
loop_
_entity.id
_entity.type
_entity.pdbx_description
1 polymer ?
#
loop_
_entity_poly.entity_id
_entity_poly.type
_entity_poly.pdbx_seq_one_letter_code
_entity_poly.pdbx_strand_id
1 'polypeptide(L)'
;MSDEQDQYGKFTFYDPSDGNIDPLFTTKLQEDAQVGCLRGVFLGENVGDDVMVTWLQNSRKLDGPSFHRELHGLIDELRSRKILNSVPEMESFCQAHPEARMSDRHTFYAFRLDSSKYRYHLRLFPDKQKFYIFCYQTDRMREDRPTPDLNYLYRGRTKRRSGKEERE
;
A
#
# COMPACT_ATOMS: atom_id res chain seq x y z
N MET A 1 4.02 -35.98 -0.99
CA MET A 1 3.47 -35.23 -2.13
C MET A 1 2.07 -34.78 -1.74
N SER A 2 1.97 -33.72 -0.95
CA SER A 2 0.71 -33.06 -0.59
C SER A 2 1.10 -31.70 -0.03
N ASP A 3 0.89 -30.63 -0.80
CA ASP A 3 0.71 -29.23 -0.34
C ASP A 3 0.78 -28.31 -1.59
N GLU A 4 -0.12 -28.52 -2.56
CA GLU A 4 -0.20 -27.67 -3.75
C GLU A 4 -1.64 -27.24 -4.06
N GLN A 5 -2.46 -27.12 -3.02
CA GLN A 5 -3.84 -26.66 -3.11
C GLN A 5 -4.14 -25.80 -1.89
N ASP A 6 -3.89 -24.48 -1.99
CA ASP A 6 -4.79 -23.38 -1.54
C ASP A 6 -4.13 -21.97 -1.61
N GLN A 7 -3.27 -21.69 -2.61
CA GLN A 7 -2.57 -20.40 -2.62
C GLN A 7 -3.42 -19.21 -3.13
N TYR A 8 -4.51 -19.47 -3.86
CA TYR A 8 -5.35 -18.44 -4.49
C TYR A 8 -6.46 -17.88 -3.59
N GLY A 9 -6.66 -18.42 -2.38
CA GLY A 9 -7.62 -17.93 -1.39
C GLY A 9 -7.00 -17.16 -0.22
N LYS A 10 -5.67 -17.00 -0.21
CA LYS A 10 -4.94 -16.52 0.97
C LYS A 10 -5.05 -15.01 1.20
N PHE A 11 -5.25 -14.24 0.13
CA PHE A 11 -5.25 -12.78 0.17
C PHE A 11 -6.63 -12.23 -0.14
N THR A 12 -7.21 -11.53 0.84
CA THR A 12 -8.54 -10.94 0.72
C THR A 12 -8.41 -9.43 0.53
N PHE A 13 -9.03 -8.89 -0.52
CA PHE A 13 -9.13 -7.45 -0.69
C PHE A 13 -10.14 -6.89 0.31
N TYR A 14 -9.77 -5.80 0.96
CA TYR A 14 -10.71 -5.02 1.74
C TYR A 14 -11.65 -4.29 0.78
N ASP A 15 -12.94 -4.54 0.90
CA ASP A 15 -13.98 -3.85 0.14
C ASP A 15 -14.53 -2.69 0.99
N PRO A 16 -14.31 -1.42 0.58
CA PRO A 16 -14.83 -0.26 1.29
C PRO A 16 -16.31 -0.01 0.96
N SER A 17 -17.12 -1.05 0.75
CA SER A 17 -18.53 -0.94 0.38
C SER A 17 -19.41 -0.30 1.47
N ASP A 18 -18.88 -0.16 2.70
CA ASP A 18 -19.46 0.66 3.77
C ASP A 18 -19.11 2.16 3.69
N GLY A 19 -18.31 2.57 2.69
CA GLY A 19 -17.80 3.92 2.51
C GLY A 19 -16.63 4.28 3.42
N ASN A 20 -16.16 3.35 4.26
CA ASN A 20 -15.06 3.59 5.19
C ASN A 20 -13.71 3.30 4.52
N ILE A 21 -13.08 4.36 4.03
CA ILE A 21 -11.75 4.32 3.43
C ILE A 21 -10.61 4.45 4.45
N ASP A 22 -10.89 4.77 5.71
CA ASP A 22 -9.88 4.93 6.77
C ASP A 22 -8.94 3.70 6.90
N PRO A 23 -9.43 2.45 6.78
CA PRO A 23 -8.59 1.26 6.88
C PRO A 23 -7.64 1.04 5.69
N LEU A 24 -7.81 1.78 4.60
CA LEU A 24 -6.87 1.85 3.47
C LEU A 24 -5.64 2.69 3.80
N PHE A 25 -5.63 3.37 4.95
CA PHE A 25 -4.52 4.20 5.40
C PHE A 25 -3.81 3.58 6.60
N THR A 26 -2.53 3.91 6.68
CA THR A 26 -1.69 3.64 7.83
C THR A 26 -1.22 4.95 8.41
N THR A 27 -1.23 5.06 9.74
CA THR A 27 -0.71 6.23 10.45
C THR A 27 0.75 5.98 10.86
N LYS A 28 1.49 7.05 11.21
CA LYS A 28 2.82 6.92 11.82
C LYS A 28 2.84 6.02 13.07
N LEU A 29 1.68 5.77 13.67
CA LEU A 29 1.54 4.91 14.84
C LEU A 29 1.70 3.41 14.51
N GLN A 30 1.79 3.04 13.22
CA GLN A 30 1.98 1.66 12.76
C GLN A 30 3.41 1.38 12.27
N GLU A 31 4.35 2.33 12.45
CA GLU A 31 5.77 2.16 12.06
C GLU A 31 6.42 0.93 12.74
N ASP A 32 6.05 0.62 13.99
CA ASP A 32 6.57 -0.55 14.73
C ASP A 32 6.07 -1.89 14.18
N ALA A 33 4.90 -1.89 13.51
CA ALA A 33 4.33 -3.06 12.86
C ALA A 33 4.82 -3.22 11.41
N GLN A 34 5.49 -2.20 10.86
CA GLN A 34 5.91 -2.19 9.47
C GLN A 34 7.17 -3.06 9.28
N VAL A 35 7.01 -4.10 8.47
CA VAL A 35 8.09 -4.99 8.05
C VAL A 35 9.02 -4.26 7.07
N GLY A 36 8.41 -3.65 6.06
CA GLY A 36 9.09 -2.88 5.03
C GLY A 36 8.12 -2.40 3.96
N CYS A 37 8.68 -1.86 2.87
CA CYS A 37 7.92 -1.40 1.71
C CYS A 37 8.56 -1.93 0.44
N LEU A 38 7.77 -2.64 -0.38
CA LEU A 38 8.17 -2.97 -1.73
C LEU A 38 7.85 -1.80 -2.65
N ARG A 39 8.83 -1.29 -3.39
CA ARG A 39 8.62 -0.27 -4.42
C ARG A 39 8.83 -0.90 -5.78
N GLY A 40 7.85 -0.79 -6.66
CA GLY A 40 7.97 -1.18 -8.06
C GLY A 40 7.92 0.03 -8.99
N VAL A 41 8.75 -0.01 -10.03
CA VAL A 41 8.74 0.95 -11.14
C VAL A 41 8.69 0.14 -12.42
N PHE A 42 7.67 0.35 -13.25
CA PHE A 42 7.65 -0.23 -14.59
C PHE A 42 8.70 0.47 -15.44
N LEU A 43 9.51 -0.29 -16.17
CA LEU A 43 10.57 0.23 -17.05
C LEU A 43 10.09 0.46 -18.49
N GLY A 44 8.83 0.11 -18.77
CA GLY A 44 8.14 0.34 -20.03
C GLY A 44 6.63 0.27 -19.86
N GLU A 45 5.91 0.49 -20.95
CA GLU A 45 4.45 0.67 -20.99
C GLU A 45 3.71 -0.54 -21.58
N ASN A 46 4.43 -1.55 -22.07
CA ASN A 46 3.86 -2.74 -22.69
C ASN A 46 3.73 -3.90 -21.69
N VAL A 47 2.86 -4.84 -22.02
CA VAL A 47 2.73 -6.09 -21.26
C VAL A 47 3.99 -6.93 -21.42
N GLY A 48 4.61 -7.29 -20.29
CA GLY A 48 5.86 -8.04 -20.26
C GLY A 48 7.11 -7.17 -20.16
N ASP A 49 6.98 -5.84 -20.12
CA ASP A 49 8.10 -4.96 -19.82
C ASP A 49 8.60 -5.18 -18.39
N ASP A 50 9.92 -5.03 -18.21
CA ASP A 50 10.56 -5.29 -16.92
C ASP A 50 10.06 -4.34 -15.83
N VAL A 51 9.92 -4.87 -14.61
CA VAL A 51 9.59 -4.09 -13.43
C VAL A 51 10.79 -4.05 -12.51
N MET A 52 11.35 -2.86 -12.30
CA MET A 52 12.38 -2.66 -11.29
C MET A 52 11.72 -2.66 -9.91
N VAL A 53 12.07 -3.66 -9.11
CA VAL A 53 11.58 -3.81 -7.75
C VAL A 53 12.69 -3.50 -6.75
N THR A 54 12.39 -2.67 -5.75
CA THR A 54 13.30 -2.31 -4.66
C THR A 54 12.61 -2.60 -3.33
N TRP A 55 13.24 -3.42 -2.48
CA TRP A 55 12.79 -3.63 -1.11
C TRP A 55 13.37 -2.55 -0.19
N LEU A 56 12.49 -1.84 0.50
CA LEU A 56 12.83 -0.83 1.51
C LEU A 56 12.55 -1.42 2.89
N GLN A 57 13.58 -2.00 3.49
CA GLN A 57 13.49 -2.61 4.81
C GLN A 57 13.21 -1.56 5.89
N ASN A 58 12.23 -1.81 6.75
CA ASN A 58 11.95 -0.97 7.92
C ASN A 58 12.35 -1.68 9.23
N SER A 59 11.96 -2.94 9.41
CA SER A 59 12.21 -3.69 10.64
C SER A 59 12.96 -4.99 10.39
N ARG A 60 14.26 -5.02 10.71
CA ARG A 60 15.11 -6.22 10.58
C ARG A 60 14.59 -7.43 11.36
N LYS A 61 13.83 -7.21 12.44
CA LYS A 61 13.28 -8.29 13.28
C LYS A 61 12.08 -8.99 12.62
N LEU A 62 11.33 -8.26 11.80
CA LEU A 62 10.14 -8.77 11.12
C LEU A 62 10.46 -9.27 9.71
N ASP A 63 11.52 -8.74 9.12
CA ASP A 63 11.98 -9.03 7.78
C ASP A 63 12.71 -10.38 7.70
N GLY A 64 11.93 -11.45 7.80
CA GLY A 64 12.39 -12.83 7.78
C GLY A 64 12.12 -13.55 6.46
N PRO A 65 12.79 -14.70 6.22
CA PRO A 65 12.61 -15.48 4.99
C PRO A 65 11.19 -16.00 4.80
N SER A 66 10.48 -16.31 5.90
CA SER A 66 9.07 -16.71 5.85
C SER A 66 8.17 -15.58 5.35
N PHE A 67 8.45 -14.34 5.74
CA PHE A 67 7.72 -13.17 5.24
C PHE A 67 7.99 -12.96 3.75
N HIS A 68 9.25 -13.03 3.31
CA HIS A 68 9.58 -12.88 1.88
C HIS A 68 8.91 -13.93 1.01
N ARG A 69 8.83 -15.21 1.43
CA ARG A 69 8.08 -16.23 0.69
C ARG A 69 6.61 -15.86 0.54
N GLU A 70 5.99 -15.31 1.59
CA GLU A 70 4.61 -14.86 1.52
C GLU A 70 4.45 -13.62 0.61
N LEU A 71 5.37 -12.68 0.69
CA LEU A 71 5.40 -11.50 -0.18
C LEU A 71 5.55 -11.88 -1.65
N HIS A 72 6.38 -12.88 -1.97
CA HIS A 72 6.46 -13.42 -3.34
C HIS A 72 5.11 -13.99 -3.79
N GLY A 73 4.44 -14.78 -2.94
CA GLY A 73 3.09 -15.27 -3.24
C GLY A 73 2.07 -14.15 -3.44
N LEU A 74 2.15 -13.06 -2.68
CA LEU A 74 1.31 -11.87 -2.90
C LEU A 74 1.58 -11.22 -4.25
N ILE A 75 2.85 -11.08 -4.64
CA ILE A 75 3.21 -10.50 -5.94
C ILE A 75 2.68 -11.37 -7.08
N ASP A 76 2.81 -12.69 -6.96
CA ASP A 76 2.31 -13.63 -7.97
C ASP A 76 0.78 -13.58 -8.06
N GLU A 77 0.07 -13.43 -6.94
CA GLU A 77 -1.38 -13.19 -6.90
C GLU A 77 -1.79 -11.86 -7.57
N LEU A 78 -1.06 -10.78 -7.30
CA LEU A 78 -1.33 -9.48 -7.94
C LEU A 78 -1.05 -9.51 -9.45
N ARG A 79 -0.07 -10.32 -9.88
CA ARG A 79 0.23 -10.57 -11.30
C ARG A 79 -0.83 -11.44 -11.96
N SER A 80 -1.29 -12.50 -11.32
CA SER A 80 -2.36 -13.37 -11.84
C SER A 80 -3.67 -12.61 -12.03
N ARG A 81 -3.95 -11.65 -11.13
CA ARG A 81 -5.08 -10.71 -11.21
C ARG A 81 -4.89 -9.56 -12.20
N LYS A 82 -3.78 -9.52 -12.93
CA LYS A 82 -3.48 -8.47 -13.91
C LYS A 82 -3.48 -7.06 -13.30
N ILE A 83 -2.86 -6.92 -12.13
CA ILE A 83 -2.70 -5.62 -11.46
C ILE A 83 -1.29 -5.08 -11.66
N LEU A 84 -0.28 -5.97 -11.64
CA LEU A 84 1.14 -5.61 -11.64
C LEU A 84 1.94 -6.14 -12.83
N ASN A 85 1.32 -6.66 -13.90
CA ASN A 85 2.11 -7.11 -15.07
C ASN A 85 2.48 -5.98 -16.03
N SER A 86 1.70 -4.90 -16.07
CA SER A 86 1.93 -3.78 -16.99
C SER A 86 1.24 -2.50 -16.54
N VAL A 87 1.68 -1.38 -17.10
CA VAL A 87 1.04 -0.07 -16.87
C VAL A 87 -0.44 -0.06 -17.34
N PRO A 88 -0.80 -0.55 -18.54
CA PRO A 88 -2.20 -0.54 -18.99
C PRO A 88 -3.11 -1.42 -18.14
N GLU A 89 -2.61 -2.57 -17.66
CA GLU A 89 -3.38 -3.43 -16.76
C GLU A 89 -3.59 -2.76 -15.39
N MET A 90 -2.55 -2.14 -14.83
CA MET A 90 -2.66 -1.34 -13.61
C MET A 90 -3.65 -0.18 -13.77
N GLU A 91 -3.60 0.53 -14.91
CA GLU A 91 -4.53 1.61 -15.25
C GLU A 91 -5.98 1.13 -15.33
N SER A 92 -6.22 0.03 -16.03
CA SER A 92 -7.54 -0.59 -16.16
C SER A 92 -8.10 -0.99 -14.80
N PHE A 93 -7.28 -1.61 -13.94
CA PHE A 93 -7.66 -1.96 -12.57
C PHE A 93 -8.00 -0.71 -11.75
N CYS A 94 -7.20 0.35 -11.85
CA CYS A 94 -7.49 1.61 -11.17
C CYS A 94 -8.81 2.24 -11.66
N GLN A 95 -9.07 2.24 -12.97
CA GLN A 95 -10.30 2.79 -13.54
C GLN A 95 -11.55 1.99 -13.14
N ALA A 96 -11.42 0.68 -12.94
CA ALA A 96 -12.50 -0.18 -12.46
C ALA A 96 -12.86 0.06 -10.97
N HIS A 97 -11.95 0.69 -10.22
CA HIS A 97 -12.09 0.96 -8.79
C HIS A 97 -12.00 2.47 -8.47
N PRO A 98 -12.94 3.30 -8.97
CA PRO A 98 -12.92 4.74 -8.72
C PRO A 98 -13.06 5.10 -7.23
N GLU A 99 -13.66 4.23 -6.41
CA GLU A 99 -13.78 4.36 -4.95
C GLU A 99 -12.42 4.35 -4.23
N ALA A 100 -11.42 3.71 -4.84
CA ALA A 100 -10.05 3.66 -4.32
C ALA A 100 -9.21 4.88 -4.74
N ARG A 101 -9.76 5.76 -5.60
CA ARG A 101 -9.04 6.91 -6.15
C ARG A 101 -8.87 8.00 -5.10
N MET A 102 -7.64 8.43 -4.92
CA MET A 102 -7.24 9.51 -4.04
C MET A 102 -6.65 10.65 -4.86
N SER A 103 -7.21 11.85 -4.72
CA SER A 103 -6.72 13.07 -5.38
C SER A 103 -6.37 14.12 -4.34
N ASP A 104 -5.14 14.07 -3.82
CA ASP A 104 -4.55 15.16 -3.04
C ASP A 104 -3.46 15.85 -3.91
N ARG A 105 -2.18 15.82 -3.51
CA ARG A 105 -1.08 16.39 -4.33
C ARG A 105 -0.73 15.58 -5.56
N HIS A 106 -0.97 14.28 -5.52
CA HIS A 106 -0.81 13.35 -6.65
C HIS A 106 -2.02 12.43 -6.67
N THR A 107 -2.47 12.05 -7.86
CA THR A 107 -3.49 11.02 -8.03
C THR A 107 -2.87 9.65 -7.78
N PHE A 108 -3.47 8.87 -6.89
CA PHE A 108 -3.09 7.47 -6.65
C PHE A 108 -4.29 6.66 -6.24
N TYR A 109 -4.19 5.35 -6.37
CA TYR A 109 -5.24 4.41 -5.95
C TYR A 109 -4.72 3.60 -4.76
N ALA A 110 -5.54 3.48 -3.71
CA ALA A 110 -5.17 2.79 -2.48
C ALA A 110 -6.02 1.54 -2.29
N PHE A 111 -5.37 0.41 -2.07
CA PHE A 111 -6.02 -0.87 -1.78
C PHE A 111 -5.40 -1.48 -0.53
N ARG A 112 -6.19 -2.30 0.16
CA ARG A 112 -5.72 -3.11 1.27
C ARG A 112 -5.97 -4.57 0.96
N LEU A 113 -4.96 -5.39 1.22
CA LEU A 113 -5.07 -6.84 1.22
C LEU A 113 -4.69 -7.36 2.60
N ASP A 114 -5.44 -8.33 3.10
CA ASP A 114 -5.14 -9.01 4.35
C ASP A 114 -4.79 -10.47 4.09
N SER A 115 -3.83 -10.97 4.85
CA SER A 115 -3.57 -12.40 5.02
C SER A 115 -3.76 -12.78 6.50
N SER A 116 -3.58 -14.06 6.82
CA SER A 116 -3.69 -14.54 8.20
C SER A 116 -2.70 -13.90 9.18
N LYS A 117 -1.55 -13.41 8.70
CA LYS A 117 -0.47 -12.87 9.55
C LYS A 117 -0.04 -11.45 9.20
N TYR A 118 -0.36 -10.99 8.00
CA TYR A 118 0.11 -9.71 7.49
C TYR A 118 -1.01 -8.90 6.88
N ARG A 119 -0.79 -7.59 6.85
CA ARG A 119 -1.62 -6.62 6.16
C ARG A 119 -0.77 -5.88 5.15
N TYR A 120 -1.30 -5.72 3.95
CA TYR A 120 -0.64 -5.11 2.83
C TYR A 120 -1.44 -3.91 2.34
N HIS A 121 -0.80 -2.76 2.30
CA HIS A 121 -1.38 -1.56 1.71
C HIS A 121 -0.70 -1.30 0.37
N LEU A 122 -1.46 -1.50 -0.69
CA LEU A 122 -1.06 -1.27 -2.06
C LEU A 122 -1.40 0.16 -2.47
N ARG A 123 -0.42 0.89 -3.00
CA ARG A 123 -0.63 2.20 -3.62
C ARG A 123 -0.15 2.17 -5.05
N LEU A 124 -1.07 2.43 -5.97
CA LEU A 124 -0.81 2.46 -7.41
C LEU A 124 -0.74 3.91 -7.88
N PHE A 125 0.30 4.25 -8.64
CA PHE A 125 0.49 5.55 -9.27
C PHE A 125 0.60 5.36 -10.78
N PRO A 126 -0.53 5.24 -11.50
CA PRO A 126 -0.54 5.03 -12.94
C PRO A 126 0.24 6.11 -13.70
N ASP A 127 -0.02 7.38 -13.41
CA ASP A 127 0.67 8.54 -14.00
C ASP A 127 2.20 8.55 -13.82
N LYS A 128 2.71 7.79 -12.84
CA LYS A 128 4.14 7.72 -12.52
C LYS A 128 4.73 6.35 -12.81
N GLN A 129 3.93 5.41 -13.30
CA GLN A 129 4.31 4.02 -13.58
C GLN A 129 4.99 3.36 -12.37
N LYS A 130 4.43 3.61 -11.18
CA LYS A 130 5.02 3.19 -9.90
C LYS A 130 3.97 2.59 -9.00
N PHE A 131 4.39 1.63 -8.18
CA PHE A 131 3.57 1.10 -7.10
C PHE A 131 4.37 0.93 -5.81
N TYR A 132 3.65 0.93 -4.70
CA TYR A 132 4.18 0.70 -3.37
C TYR A 132 3.34 -0.35 -2.64
N ILE A 133 3.97 -1.33 -2.03
CA ILE A 133 3.33 -2.32 -1.16
C ILE A 133 3.91 -2.15 0.23
N PHE A 134 3.18 -1.48 1.11
CA PHE A 134 3.56 -1.36 2.51
C PHE A 134 3.13 -2.63 3.25
N CYS A 135 4.09 -3.29 3.88
CA CYS A 135 3.89 -4.59 4.50
C CYS A 135 3.94 -4.45 6.02
N TYR A 136 2.90 -4.95 6.68
CA TYR A 136 2.74 -4.87 8.14
C TYR A 136 2.46 -6.22 8.74
N GLN A 137 2.92 -6.44 9.97
CA GLN A 137 2.56 -7.60 10.77
C GLN A 137 1.26 -7.31 11.54
N THR A 138 0.23 -8.13 11.32
CA THR A 138 -1.13 -7.87 11.83
C THR A 138 -1.19 -7.95 13.36
N ASP A 139 -0.49 -8.90 13.97
CA ASP A 139 -0.38 -9.06 15.43
C ASP A 139 0.31 -7.88 16.13
N ARG A 140 1.07 -7.07 15.40
CA ARG A 140 1.74 -5.87 15.90
C ARG A 140 0.99 -4.58 15.57
N MET A 141 -0.03 -4.64 14.73
CA MET A 141 -0.94 -3.53 14.54
C MET A 141 -1.80 -3.38 15.80
N ARG A 142 -1.45 -2.44 16.67
CA ARG A 142 -2.23 -2.17 17.89
C ARG A 142 -3.62 -1.63 17.52
N GLU A 143 -4.67 -2.33 17.95
CA GLU A 143 -6.08 -1.99 17.77
C GLU A 143 -6.52 -0.79 18.64
N ASP A 144 -5.80 -0.52 19.75
CA ASP A 144 -6.24 0.39 20.82
C ASP A 144 -5.85 1.88 20.66
N ARG A 145 -5.71 2.39 19.44
CA ARG A 145 -5.39 3.82 19.23
C ARG A 145 -6.32 4.46 18.21
N PRO A 146 -6.66 5.75 18.40
CA PRO A 146 -7.84 6.36 17.82
C PRO A 146 -7.88 6.17 16.31
N THR A 147 -9.11 5.96 15.82
CA THR A 147 -9.49 5.89 14.41
C THR A 147 -8.63 6.83 13.58
N PRO A 148 -8.11 6.39 12.42
CA PRO A 148 -7.28 7.23 11.57
C PRO A 148 -8.02 8.54 11.29
N ASP A 149 -7.61 9.65 11.92
CA ASP A 149 -8.10 10.96 11.50
C ASP A 149 -7.44 11.21 10.14
N LEU A 150 -8.24 11.00 9.08
CA LEU A 150 -7.92 11.31 7.68
C LEU A 150 -7.21 12.68 7.56
N ASN A 151 -7.51 13.63 8.47
CA ASN A 151 -6.95 14.97 8.48
C ASN A 151 -5.58 15.10 9.17
N TYR A 152 -5.10 14.13 9.95
CA TYR A 152 -3.89 14.33 10.75
C TYR A 152 -2.60 14.27 9.92
N LEU A 153 -2.53 13.37 8.93
CA LEU A 153 -1.37 13.29 8.02
C LEU A 153 -1.41 14.33 6.90
N TYR A 154 -2.61 14.83 6.57
CA TYR A 154 -2.85 15.68 5.41
C TYR A 154 -3.24 17.13 5.74
N ARG A 155 -3.40 17.50 7.02
CA ARG A 155 -3.37 18.92 7.42
C ARG A 155 -2.00 19.47 7.05
N GLY A 156 -1.96 20.16 5.92
CA GLY A 156 -0.85 21.00 5.54
C GLY A 156 -0.43 21.80 6.77
N ARG A 157 0.87 21.76 7.10
CA ARG A 157 1.44 22.67 8.09
C ARG A 157 0.99 24.07 7.72
N THR A 158 -0.03 24.59 8.38
CA THR A 158 -0.31 26.01 8.37
C THR A 158 0.92 26.61 9.01
N LYS A 159 1.81 27.16 8.17
CA LYS A 159 2.87 28.05 8.60
C LYS A 159 2.20 29.05 9.53
N ARG A 160 2.50 28.96 10.82
CA ARG A 160 2.21 30.05 11.75
C ARG A 160 2.90 31.27 11.16
N ARG A 161 2.11 32.20 10.60
CA ARG A 161 2.59 33.54 10.29
C ARG A 161 3.06 34.09 11.63
N SER A 162 4.37 34.14 11.84
CA SER A 162 4.95 34.93 12.90
C SER A 162 4.59 36.37 12.61
N GLY A 163 3.63 36.90 13.38
CA GLY A 163 3.34 38.32 13.40
C GLY A 163 4.62 39.03 13.78
N LYS A 164 5.19 39.77 12.83
CA LYS A 164 6.25 40.73 13.13
C LYS A 164 5.52 41.98 13.60
N GLU A 165 5.45 42.12 14.91
CA GLU A 165 5.05 43.33 15.64
C GLU A 165 5.70 44.55 14.96
N GLU A 166 4.85 45.48 14.52
CA GLU A 166 5.23 46.85 14.23
C GLU A 166 5.63 47.49 15.57
N ARG A 167 6.88 47.94 15.67
CA ARG A 167 7.27 48.92 16.68
C ARG A 167 7.37 50.27 16.00
N GLU A 168 6.55 51.18 16.51
CA GLU A 168 6.65 52.65 16.38
C GLU A 168 8.06 53.16 16.71
#